data_AF-A0A8S9HYP9-F1
#
_entry.id   AF-A0A8S9HYP9-F1
#
_cell.length_a   1.000
_cell.length_b   1.000
_cell.length_c   1.000
_cell.angle_alpha   90.00
_cell.angle_beta   90.00
_cell.angle_gamma   90.00
#
_symmetry.space_group_name_H-M   'P 1'
#
loop_
_entity.id
_entity.type
_entity.pdbx_description
1 polymer ?
#
loop_
_entity_poly.entity_id
_entity_poly.type
_entity_poly.pdbx_seq_one_letter_code
_entity_poly.pdbx_strand_id
1 'polypeptide(L)'
;MADLKMNISCFLVLLLLLLSSFPPTNAQGLKVGFYDKTCPKAEAIVKKSVSDAMKNDPTIGAPLLRMFFHDCFVRGCDGSVLLELKNKKDEKNAPPNLSLRGFEVIDNVKAAVEKECPGVVSCSDVLALVARDAVVEVRIKFIYNTKLYIVV
;
A
#
# COMPACT_ATOMS: atom_id res chain seq x y z
N MET A 1 -21.25 -44.59 8.43
CA MET A 1 -20.05 -44.13 9.21
C MET A 1 -18.79 -43.99 8.34
N ALA A 2 -18.62 -44.77 7.26
CA ALA A 2 -17.50 -44.61 6.34
C ALA A 2 -17.61 -43.33 5.46
N ASP A 3 -18.83 -42.98 5.04
CA ASP A 3 -19.08 -41.81 4.16
C ASP A 3 -18.80 -40.47 4.86
N LEU A 4 -19.09 -40.39 6.17
CA LEU A 4 -18.79 -39.20 6.98
C LEU A 4 -17.27 -39.01 7.16
N LYS A 5 -16.52 -40.10 7.32
CA LYS A 5 -15.04 -40.07 7.41
C LYS A 5 -14.40 -39.67 6.09
N MET A 6 -14.97 -40.10 4.97
CA MET A 6 -14.49 -39.76 3.62
C MET A 6 -14.71 -38.28 3.28
N ASN A 7 -15.86 -37.70 3.68
CA ASN A 7 -16.12 -36.26 3.53
C ASN A 7 -15.22 -35.40 4.41
N ILE A 8 -14.96 -35.81 5.66
CA ILE A 8 -14.05 -35.07 6.56
C ILE A 8 -12.61 -35.12 6.04
N SER A 9 -12.16 -36.29 5.53
CA SER A 9 -10.83 -36.44 4.94
C SER A 9 -10.65 -35.56 3.70
N CYS A 10 -11.61 -35.57 2.77
CA CYS A 10 -11.59 -34.69 1.60
C CYS A 10 -11.58 -33.21 1.99
N PHE A 11 -12.37 -32.81 2.99
CA PHE A 11 -12.40 -31.42 3.47
C PHE A 11 -11.06 -30.98 4.07
N LEU A 12 -10.41 -31.86 4.85
CA LEU A 12 -9.09 -31.59 5.43
C LEU A 12 -8.01 -31.48 4.34
N VAL A 13 -8.04 -32.35 3.32
CA VAL A 13 -7.12 -32.29 2.17
C VAL A 13 -7.33 -31.00 1.37
N LEU A 14 -8.59 -30.60 1.13
CA LEU A 14 -8.92 -29.36 0.44
C LEU A 14 -8.46 -28.13 1.23
N LEU A 15 -8.61 -28.14 2.56
CA LEU A 15 -8.14 -27.09 3.46
C LEU A 15 -6.60 -26.99 3.47
N LEU A 16 -5.89 -28.12 3.48
CA LEU A 16 -4.43 -28.18 3.39
C LEU A 16 -3.91 -27.63 2.05
N LEU A 17 -4.57 -27.93 0.94
CA LEU A 17 -4.22 -27.39 -0.39
C LEU A 17 -4.43 -25.87 -0.48
N LEU A 18 -5.46 -25.34 0.19
CA LEU A 18 -5.72 -23.91 0.32
C LEU A 18 -4.69 -23.19 1.22
N LEU A 19 -4.14 -23.88 2.22
CA LEU A 19 -3.10 -23.33 3.09
C LEU A 19 -1.71 -23.32 2.42
N SER A 20 -1.42 -24.26 1.53
CA SER A 20 -0.12 -24.35 0.83
C SER A 20 0.02 -23.37 -0.36
N SER A 21 -1.04 -22.67 -0.74
CA SER A 21 -1.03 -21.76 -1.89
C SER A 21 -0.57 -20.33 -1.56
N PHE A 22 -0.28 -20.03 -0.28
CA PHE A 22 0.32 -18.76 0.09
C PHE A 22 1.84 -18.86 0.05
N PRO A 23 2.53 -18.20 -0.90
CA PRO A 23 3.97 -18.11 -0.87
C PRO A 23 4.40 -17.44 0.44
N PRO A 24 5.46 -17.93 1.12
CA PRO A 24 5.95 -17.29 2.33
C PRO A 24 6.37 -15.85 1.99
N THR A 25 5.81 -14.87 2.70
CA THR A 25 6.26 -13.48 2.63
C THR A 25 7.69 -13.41 3.15
N ASN A 26 8.65 -13.25 2.24
CA ASN A 26 10.05 -13.11 2.60
C ASN A 26 10.37 -11.64 2.93
N ALA A 27 10.36 -11.31 4.22
CA ALA A 27 10.66 -9.98 4.73
C ALA A 27 12.16 -9.77 5.07
N GLN A 28 13.05 -10.68 4.64
CA GLN A 28 14.48 -10.54 4.92
C GLN A 28 15.01 -9.22 4.34
N GLY A 29 15.62 -8.40 5.21
CA GLY A 29 16.24 -7.12 4.83
C GLY A 29 15.43 -5.87 5.17
N LEU A 30 14.15 -6.01 5.55
CA LEU A 30 13.35 -4.88 6.04
C LEU A 30 13.73 -4.51 7.48
N LYS A 31 13.81 -3.21 7.77
CA LYS A 31 14.15 -2.69 9.09
C LYS A 31 13.47 -1.34 9.34
N VAL A 32 12.90 -1.14 10.53
CA VAL A 32 12.48 0.19 10.98
C VAL A 32 13.71 1.11 11.05
N GLY A 33 13.59 2.32 10.50
CA GLY A 33 14.72 3.24 10.39
C GLY A 33 15.77 2.82 9.35
N PHE A 34 15.37 2.08 8.30
CA PHE A 34 16.27 1.69 7.21
C PHE A 34 17.02 2.90 6.62
N TYR A 35 16.34 4.05 6.52
CA TYR A 35 16.86 5.28 5.94
C TYR A 35 17.50 6.24 6.96
N ASP A 36 17.63 5.88 8.25
CA ASP A 36 18.11 6.79 9.31
C ASP A 36 19.49 7.40 9.05
N LYS A 37 20.34 6.70 8.28
CA LYS A 37 21.68 7.16 7.94
C LYS A 37 21.78 7.79 6.54
N THR A 38 20.99 7.31 5.59
CA THR A 38 21.09 7.67 4.17
C THR A 38 20.12 8.76 3.77
N CYS A 39 18.92 8.79 4.35
CA CYS A 39 17.95 9.87 4.19
C CYS A 39 17.15 10.08 5.48
N PRO A 40 17.76 10.72 6.51
CA PRO A 40 17.15 10.84 7.84
C PRO A 40 15.82 11.61 7.86
N LYS A 41 15.58 12.45 6.85
CA LYS A 41 14.34 13.23 6.71
C LYS A 41 13.26 12.56 5.88
N ALA A 42 13.50 11.37 5.30
CA ALA A 42 12.58 10.70 4.39
C ALA A 42 11.16 10.60 4.96
N GLU A 43 11.01 9.99 6.15
CA GLU A 43 9.70 9.79 6.77
C GLU A 43 9.00 11.12 7.12
N ALA A 44 9.76 12.12 7.55
CA ALA A 44 9.21 13.43 7.87
C ALA A 44 8.70 14.17 6.62
N ILE A 45 9.42 14.06 5.50
CA ILE A 45 9.02 14.63 4.20
C ILE A 45 7.75 13.93 3.70
N VAL A 46 7.72 12.60 3.73
CA VAL A 46 6.53 11.83 3.31
C VAL A 46 5.32 12.22 4.14
N LYS A 47 5.44 12.23 5.48
CA LYS A 47 4.36 12.61 6.39
C LYS A 47 3.80 13.99 6.08
N LYS A 48 4.69 14.97 5.88
CA LYS A 48 4.28 16.35 5.55
C LYS A 48 3.52 16.40 4.22
N SER A 49 4.07 15.80 3.16
CA SER A 49 3.46 15.80 1.83
C SER A 49 2.09 15.11 1.82
N VAL A 50 1.94 14.00 2.56
CA VAL A 50 0.64 13.33 2.73
C VAL A 50 -0.36 14.21 3.48
N SER A 51 0.07 14.84 4.57
CA SER A 51 -0.77 15.77 5.34
C SER A 51 -1.28 16.91 4.46
N ASP A 52 -0.40 17.51 3.65
CA ASP A 52 -0.76 18.59 2.74
C ASP A 52 -1.67 18.12 1.60
N ALA A 53 -1.43 16.94 1.01
CA ALA A 53 -2.32 16.34 0.03
C ALA A 53 -3.73 16.08 0.61
N MET A 54 -3.82 15.57 1.83
CA MET A 54 -5.09 15.32 2.50
C MET A 54 -5.80 16.58 3.00
N LYS A 55 -5.09 17.69 3.21
CA LYS A 55 -5.73 18.99 3.44
C LYS A 55 -6.42 19.48 2.16
N ASN A 56 -5.77 19.31 1.02
CA ASN A 56 -6.31 19.70 -0.28
C ASN A 56 -7.45 18.78 -0.74
N ASP A 57 -7.31 17.46 -0.58
CA ASP A 57 -8.36 16.47 -0.85
C ASP A 57 -8.55 15.54 0.37
N PRO A 58 -9.52 15.82 1.26
CA PRO A 58 -9.79 15.00 2.43
C PRO A 58 -10.16 13.54 2.13
N THR A 59 -10.60 13.24 0.90
CA THR A 59 -11.05 11.90 0.51
C THR A 59 -9.92 11.02 -0.03
N ILE A 60 -8.70 11.55 -0.20
CA ILE A 60 -7.60 10.83 -0.84
C ILE A 60 -6.96 9.76 0.07
N GLY A 61 -7.17 9.83 1.39
CA GLY A 61 -6.54 8.91 2.34
C GLY A 61 -6.86 7.43 2.10
N ALA A 62 -8.14 7.09 1.87
CA ALA A 62 -8.56 5.71 1.58
C ALA A 62 -8.02 5.20 0.22
N PRO A 63 -8.07 5.98 -0.88
CA PRO A 63 -7.38 5.65 -2.13
C PRO A 63 -5.88 5.36 -1.99
N LEU A 64 -5.15 6.13 -1.17
CA LEU A 64 -3.71 5.91 -0.95
C LEU A 64 -3.43 4.59 -0.24
N LEU A 65 -4.21 4.26 0.79
CA LEU A 65 -4.15 2.96 1.45
C LEU A 65 -4.47 1.82 0.48
N ARG A 66 -5.51 2.01 -0.35
CA ARG A 66 -5.92 1.04 -1.37
C ARG A 66 -4.82 0.81 -2.40
N MET A 67 -4.10 1.84 -2.82
CA MET A 67 -3.00 1.71 -3.78
C MET A 67 -1.89 0.82 -3.25
N PHE A 68 -1.48 1.00 -1.98
CA PHE A 68 -0.50 0.12 -1.34
C PHE A 68 -0.97 -1.32 -1.24
N PHE A 69 -2.27 -1.55 -0.93
CA PHE A 69 -2.85 -2.89 -0.97
C PHE A 69 -2.75 -3.51 -2.37
N HIS A 70 -3.09 -2.76 -3.43
CA HIS A 70 -3.07 -3.27 -4.79
C HIS A 70 -1.65 -3.60 -5.28
N ASP A 71 -0.63 -2.83 -4.87
CA ASP A 71 0.78 -3.15 -5.12
C ASP A 71 1.13 -4.49 -4.43
N CYS A 72 0.94 -4.57 -3.11
CA CYS A 72 1.33 -5.74 -2.34
C CYS A 72 0.59 -7.03 -2.70
N PHE A 73 -0.67 -6.95 -3.13
CA PHE A 73 -1.48 -8.13 -3.42
C PHE A 73 -1.08 -8.82 -4.73
N VAL A 74 -0.51 -8.06 -5.67
CA VAL A 74 -0.05 -8.58 -6.95
C VAL A 74 1.46 -8.76 -6.88
N ARG A 75 1.91 -9.99 -6.65
CA ARG A 75 3.34 -10.38 -6.72
C ARG A 75 4.29 -9.72 -5.70
N GLY A 76 3.82 -8.79 -4.87
CA GLY A 76 4.52 -8.25 -3.71
C GLY A 76 4.61 -6.72 -3.71
N CYS A 77 5.09 -6.14 -2.62
CA CYS A 77 5.20 -4.68 -2.46
C CYS A 77 6.46 -4.14 -3.18
N ASP A 78 6.45 -4.08 -4.50
CA ASP A 78 7.60 -3.73 -5.33
C ASP A 78 7.45 -2.44 -6.13
N GLY A 79 6.31 -1.73 -5.99
CA GLY A 79 6.00 -0.50 -6.70
C GLY A 79 5.63 -0.71 -8.17
N SER A 80 5.42 -1.95 -8.62
CA SER A 80 5.05 -2.28 -9.99
C SER A 80 3.71 -1.68 -10.42
N VAL A 81 2.79 -1.43 -9.47
CA VAL A 81 1.50 -0.76 -9.73
C VAL A 81 1.67 0.67 -10.27
N LEU A 82 2.83 1.29 -10.07
CA LEU A 82 3.13 2.65 -10.49
C LEU A 82 3.66 2.75 -11.92
N LEU A 83 4.05 1.62 -12.53
CA LEU A 83 4.69 1.61 -13.84
C LEU A 83 3.68 1.86 -14.97
N GLU A 84 4.11 2.66 -15.95
CA GLU A 84 3.35 2.90 -17.19
C GLU A 84 4.10 2.33 -18.39
N LEU A 85 3.49 1.34 -19.07
CA LEU A 85 4.06 0.74 -20.26
C LEU A 85 3.40 1.30 -21.52
N LYS A 86 4.18 1.46 -22.59
CA LYS A 86 3.68 1.99 -23.89
C LYS A 86 2.54 1.15 -24.48
N ASN A 87 2.53 -0.15 -24.20
CA ASN A 87 1.53 -1.09 -24.69
C ASN A 87 0.32 -1.24 -23.74
N LYS A 88 0.27 -0.47 -22.64
CA LYS A 88 -0.77 -0.52 -21.60
C LYS A 88 -0.99 -1.91 -20.98
N LYS A 89 0.03 -2.79 -21.04
CA LYS A 89 0.01 -4.12 -20.41
C LYS A 89 0.69 -4.09 -19.03
N ASP A 90 0.54 -2.98 -18.33
CA ASP A 90 1.00 -2.76 -16.96
C ASP A 90 -0.15 -2.92 -15.97
N GLU A 91 0.20 -3.04 -14.69
CA GLU A 91 -0.77 -3.25 -13.63
C GLU A 91 -1.68 -2.04 -13.44
N LYS A 92 -1.20 -0.81 -13.66
CA LYS A 92 -2.00 0.41 -13.55
C LYS A 92 -3.24 0.37 -14.46
N ASN A 93 -3.10 -0.22 -15.65
CA ASN A 93 -4.19 -0.37 -16.62
C ASN A 93 -5.03 -1.66 -16.46
N ALA A 94 -4.76 -2.50 -15.46
CA ALA A 94 -5.57 -3.69 -15.21
C ALA A 94 -7.00 -3.32 -14.76
N PRO A 95 -8.04 -4.11 -15.12
CA PRO A 95 -9.43 -3.78 -14.79
C PRO A 95 -9.70 -3.44 -13.30
N PRO A 96 -9.12 -4.15 -12.30
CA PRO A 96 -9.28 -3.79 -10.89
C PRO A 96 -8.66 -2.43 -10.52
N ASN A 97 -7.65 -2.00 -11.28
CA ASN A 97 -6.79 -0.85 -11.00
C ASN A 97 -7.26 0.43 -11.68
N LEU A 98 -8.20 0.35 -12.62
CA LEU A 98 -8.81 1.52 -13.30
C LEU A 98 -9.50 2.50 -12.34
N SER A 99 -9.84 2.03 -11.13
CA SER A 99 -10.45 2.84 -10.08
C SER A 99 -9.46 3.32 -9.01
N LEU A 100 -8.17 3.01 -9.15
CA LEU A 100 -7.12 3.58 -8.30
C LEU A 100 -6.93 5.06 -8.64
N ARG A 101 -6.69 5.87 -7.60
CA ARG A 101 -6.40 7.30 -7.73
C ARG A 101 -5.38 7.73 -6.67
N GLY A 102 -4.75 8.89 -6.86
CA GLY A 102 -3.70 9.39 -5.98
C GLY A 102 -2.28 9.13 -6.49
N PHE A 103 -2.11 8.74 -7.75
CA PHE A 103 -0.79 8.54 -8.37
C PHE A 103 0.02 9.83 -8.33
N GLU A 104 -0.65 10.96 -8.58
CA GLU A 104 -0.09 12.30 -8.50
C GLU A 104 0.42 12.65 -7.09
N VAL A 105 -0.20 12.11 -6.03
CA VAL A 105 0.29 12.30 -4.66
C VAL A 105 1.57 11.51 -4.46
N ILE A 106 1.64 10.27 -4.95
CA ILE A 106 2.87 9.46 -4.91
C ILE A 106 4.00 10.14 -5.67
N ASP A 107 3.74 10.66 -6.87
CA ASP A 107 4.73 11.37 -7.68
C ASP A 107 5.25 12.62 -6.96
N ASN A 108 4.36 13.42 -6.36
CA ASN A 108 4.74 14.62 -5.61
C ASN A 108 5.55 14.29 -4.35
N VAL A 109 5.16 13.24 -3.61
CA VAL A 109 5.90 12.75 -2.45
C VAL A 109 7.29 12.29 -2.89
N LYS A 110 7.36 11.47 -3.95
CA LYS A 110 8.61 10.94 -4.48
C LYS A 110 9.52 12.07 -4.95
N ALA A 111 9.00 13.07 -5.66
CA ALA A 111 9.76 14.24 -6.08
C ALA A 111 10.31 15.05 -4.89
N ALA A 112 9.52 15.20 -3.82
CA ALA A 112 9.97 15.87 -2.60
C ALA A 112 11.09 15.10 -1.89
N VAL A 113 11.01 13.77 -1.86
CA VAL A 113 12.05 12.91 -1.29
C VAL A 113 13.32 12.93 -2.15
N GLU A 114 13.20 12.81 -3.48
CA GLU A 114 14.33 12.87 -4.41
C GLU A 114 15.07 14.22 -4.36
N LYS A 115 14.35 15.31 -4.07
CA LYS A 115 14.98 16.62 -3.85
C LYS A 115 15.90 16.65 -2.63
N GLU A 116 15.60 15.88 -1.59
CA GLU A 116 16.42 15.78 -0.38
C GLU A 116 17.50 14.70 -0.50
N CYS A 117 17.16 13.53 -1.04
CA CYS A 117 18.04 12.37 -1.12
C CYS A 117 17.86 11.62 -2.45
N PRO A 118 18.58 12.05 -3.51
CA PRO A 118 18.44 11.49 -4.85
C PRO A 118 18.79 10.00 -4.90
N GLY A 119 17.90 9.18 -5.47
CA GLY A 119 18.11 7.76 -5.73
C GLY A 119 18.22 6.87 -4.48
N VAL A 120 17.81 7.36 -3.30
CA VAL A 120 17.96 6.62 -2.03
C VAL A 120 16.71 5.83 -1.67
N VAL A 121 15.56 6.49 -1.61
CA VAL A 121 14.31 5.89 -1.09
C VAL A 121 13.56 5.21 -2.22
N SER A 122 13.18 3.95 -2.07
CA SER A 122 12.45 3.22 -3.12
C SER A 122 11.01 3.71 -3.29
N CYS A 123 10.40 3.51 -4.47
CA CYS A 123 8.98 3.85 -4.69
C CYS A 123 8.03 2.95 -3.89
N SER A 124 8.40 1.68 -3.67
CA SER A 124 7.65 0.75 -2.82
C SER A 124 7.63 1.20 -1.35
N ASP A 125 8.75 1.70 -0.82
CA ASP A 125 8.78 2.27 0.53
C ASP A 125 8.00 3.59 0.62
N VAL A 126 8.01 4.41 -0.45
CA VAL A 126 7.14 5.59 -0.52
C VAL A 126 5.66 5.17 -0.43
N LEU A 127 5.22 4.14 -1.15
CA LEU A 127 3.84 3.62 -1.03
C LEU A 127 3.51 3.18 0.40
N ALA A 128 4.40 2.43 1.04
CA ALA A 128 4.21 1.96 2.42
C ALA A 128 4.11 3.12 3.43
N LEU A 129 5.02 4.09 3.33
CA LEU A 129 5.04 5.28 4.19
C LEU A 129 3.82 6.17 3.95
N VAL A 130 3.42 6.37 2.70
CA VAL A 130 2.24 7.14 2.33
C VAL A 130 0.96 6.51 2.88
N ALA A 131 0.80 5.19 2.74
CA ALA A 131 -0.35 4.47 3.28
C ALA A 131 -0.44 4.57 4.80
N ARG A 132 0.70 4.40 5.51
CA ARG A 132 0.78 4.58 6.96
C ARG A 132 0.33 5.98 7.38
N ASP A 133 0.90 7.01 6.76
CA ASP A 133 0.64 8.40 7.14
C ASP A 133 -0.79 8.83 6.78
N ALA A 134 -1.35 8.30 5.69
CA ALA A 134 -2.74 8.50 5.33
C ALA A 134 -3.70 7.97 6.41
N VAL A 135 -3.45 6.76 6.94
CA VAL A 135 -4.27 6.18 8.01
C VAL A 135 -4.18 7.00 9.31
N VAL A 136 -2.99 7.48 9.65
CA VAL A 136 -2.79 8.34 10.83
C VAL A 136 -3.57 9.64 10.69
N GLU A 137 -3.49 10.31 9.53
CA GLU A 137 -4.18 11.57 9.26
C GLU A 137 -5.71 11.40 9.23
N VAL A 138 -6.21 10.30 8.67
CA VAL A 138 -7.65 9.96 8.71
C VAL A 138 -8.12 9.84 10.16
N ARG A 139 -7.37 9.10 11.01
CA ARG A 139 -7.71 8.94 12.44
C ARG A 139 -7.73 10.27 13.18
N ILE A 140 -6.75 11.15 12.94
CA ILE A 140 -6.69 12.48 13.55
C ILE A 140 -7.94 13.28 13.16
N LYS A 141 -8.31 13.33 11.88
CA LYS A 141 -9.54 14.01 11.44
C LYS A 141 -10.80 13.44 12.09
N PHE A 142 -10.89 12.12 12.27
CA PHE A 142 -12.02 11.51 12.98
C PHE A 142 -12.10 11.94 14.45
N ILE A 143 -10.97 12.07 15.15
CA ILE A 143 -10.94 12.49 16.57
C ILE A 143 -11.30 13.97 16.72
N TYR A 144 -10.80 14.84 15.81
CA TYR A 144 -10.97 16.29 15.91
C TYR A 144 -12.20 16.84 15.17
N ASN A 145 -12.85 16.05 14.32
CA ASN A 145 -13.98 16.51 13.51
C ASN A 145 -15.18 15.57 13.71
N THR A 146 -15.92 15.76 14.80
CA THR A 146 -17.20 15.10 15.13
C THR A 146 -18.36 15.48 14.19
N LYS A 147 -18.10 15.67 12.89
CA LYS A 147 -19.10 15.92 11.84
C LYS A 147 -18.74 15.32 10.47
N LEU A 148 -17.99 14.22 10.42
CA LEU A 148 -17.97 13.38 9.21
C LEU A 148 -18.83 12.15 9.47
N TYR A 149 -20.10 12.23 9.06
CA TYR A 149 -21.02 11.11 9.10
C TYR A 149 -20.40 9.94 8.34
N ILE A 150 -20.06 8.89 9.08
CA ILE A 150 -19.87 7.55 8.56
C ILE A 150 -21.25 7.15 8.00
N VAL A 151 -21.43 7.29 6.68
CA VAL A 151 -22.39 6.46 5.98
C VAL A 151 -21.61 5.22 5.56
N VAL A 152 -21.61 4.24 6.47
CA VAL A 152 -21.53 2.82 6.07
C VAL A 152 -22.96 2.38 5.85
#